data_AF-A0AAW1ZVN1-F1
#
_entry.id   AF-A0AAW1ZVN1-F1
#
_cell.length_a   1.000
_cell.length_b   1.000
_cell.length_c   1.000
_cell.angle_alpha   90.00
_cell.angle_beta   90.00
_cell.angle_gamma   90.00
#
_symmetry.space_group_name_H-M   'P 1'
#
loop_
_entity.id
_entity.type
_entity.pdbx_description
1 polymer ?
#
loop_
_entity_poly.entity_id
_entity_poly.type
_entity_poly.pdbx_seq_one_letter_code
_entity_poly.pdbx_strand_id
1 'polypeptide(L)'
;MMILKRMKTAVKLFSEDFKDRSNHKDASLINIGFVADKQLSELKVRKKVSEQDVLIVRKETKEFLVTALTKLLEKCPLKYTLVRNLAWLDPQKIKEKPSLCEKQLRLCLQIISSAGKVRENKCDTILNQFRDFAVICKTSEEASEWPTGAHSRLDTFFHAQLAKEHAFKDLWEIVQKVLLLSHGQASVERGFSVNKNITVTNMKERTLIAQRVIVDHLHHVGGVTNVGMTKELLQSAGCARQRYHAYLYEENKKREHTQQTKKRQVLQDEVDQMKMKRSKLQTNINALLTSADELAIEAEASDKISVLAKSNALRKAAKDKE
;
A
#
# COMPACT_ATOMS: atom_id res chain seq x y z
N MET A 1 11.84 17.29 -24.62
CA MET A 1 11.87 15.87 -24.20
C MET A 1 11.47 14.92 -25.33
N MET A 2 10.25 15.00 -25.91
CA MET A 2 9.79 14.08 -26.97
C MET A 2 9.21 14.80 -28.20
N ILE A 3 9.11 14.07 -29.31
CA ILE A 3 8.44 14.51 -30.53
C ILE A 3 6.92 14.27 -30.37
N LEU A 4 6.24 15.18 -29.67
CA LEU A 4 4.80 15.07 -29.38
C LEU A 4 3.88 15.29 -30.58
N LYS A 5 4.42 15.58 -31.78
CA LYS A 5 3.63 15.95 -32.98
C LYS A 5 2.60 14.87 -33.40
N ARG A 6 2.75 13.63 -32.94
CA ARG A 6 1.85 12.51 -33.27
C ARG A 6 0.70 12.30 -32.26
N MET A 7 0.76 12.93 -31.08
CA MET A 7 -0.13 12.62 -29.96
C MET A 7 -1.30 13.61 -29.87
N LYS A 8 -2.41 13.32 -30.57
CA LYS A 8 -3.61 14.19 -30.60
C LYS A 8 -4.67 13.85 -29.56
N THR A 9 -4.54 12.72 -28.85
CA THR A 9 -5.53 12.29 -27.85
C THR A 9 -4.85 11.68 -26.63
N ALA A 10 -5.47 11.82 -25.46
CA ALA A 10 -4.96 11.24 -24.21
C ALA A 10 -4.79 9.72 -24.29
N VAL A 11 -5.65 9.01 -25.04
CA VAL A 11 -5.54 7.55 -25.23
C VAL A 11 -4.28 7.16 -25.98
N LYS A 12 -3.90 7.92 -27.01
CA LYS A 12 -2.66 7.70 -27.77
C LYS A 12 -1.42 7.97 -26.94
N LEU A 13 -1.52 8.84 -25.93
CA LEU A 13 -0.44 9.07 -24.98
C LEU A 13 -0.16 7.83 -24.12
N PHE A 14 -1.14 6.96 -23.85
CA PHE A 14 -0.96 5.74 -23.04
C PHE A 14 -0.46 4.53 -23.82
N SER A 15 -0.67 4.51 -25.14
CA SER A 15 -0.26 3.38 -26.00
C SER A 15 1.19 3.46 -26.47
N GLU A 16 1.87 4.57 -26.19
CA GLU A 16 3.21 4.85 -26.69
C GLU A 16 4.29 4.40 -25.69
N ASP A 17 5.40 3.90 -26.23
CA ASP A 17 6.57 3.57 -25.42
C ASP A 17 7.48 4.79 -25.27
N PHE A 18 7.48 5.36 -24.06
CA PHE A 18 8.31 6.50 -23.69
C PHE A 18 9.79 6.13 -23.56
N LYS A 19 10.13 4.85 -23.54
CA LYS A 19 11.52 4.37 -23.54
C LYS A 19 12.13 4.31 -24.94
N ASP A 20 11.31 4.35 -25.99
CA ASP A 20 11.81 4.33 -27.35
C ASP A 20 12.57 5.63 -27.67
N ARG A 21 13.87 5.48 -27.91
CA ARG A 21 14.79 6.58 -28.21
C ARG A 21 14.46 7.26 -29.55
N SER A 22 13.77 6.58 -30.46
CA SER A 22 13.32 7.13 -31.74
C SER A 22 12.34 8.31 -31.56
N ASN A 23 11.59 8.31 -30.46
CA ASN A 23 10.60 9.33 -30.12
C ASN A 23 11.17 10.50 -29.32
N HIS A 24 12.47 10.46 -29.02
CA HIS A 24 13.13 11.44 -28.17
C HIS A 24 13.78 12.55 -28.97
N LYS A 25 13.83 13.74 -28.38
CA LYS A 25 14.71 14.79 -28.89
C LYS A 25 16.18 14.45 -28.61
N ASP A 26 17.08 15.02 -29.41
CA ASP A 26 18.52 15.02 -29.15
C ASP A 26 18.79 15.59 -27.74
N ALA A 27 19.78 15.05 -27.05
CA ALA A 27 20.17 15.48 -25.70
C ALA A 27 20.58 16.96 -25.66
N SER A 28 21.20 17.45 -26.73
CA SER A 28 21.57 18.87 -26.88
C SER A 28 20.36 19.81 -26.87
N LEU A 29 19.19 19.35 -27.33
CA LEU A 29 17.95 20.14 -27.46
C LEU A 29 17.02 20.00 -26.24
N ILE A 30 17.50 19.43 -25.15
CA ILE A 30 16.71 19.24 -23.94
C ILE A 30 16.72 20.53 -23.13
N ASN A 31 15.52 21.08 -22.95
CA ASN A 31 15.28 22.18 -22.05
C ASN A 31 15.33 21.65 -20.60
N ILE A 32 16.32 22.10 -19.84
CA ILE A 32 16.52 21.77 -18.43
C ILE A 32 15.92 22.83 -17.48
N GLY A 33 15.29 23.86 -18.04
CA GLY A 33 14.68 24.98 -17.32
C GLY A 33 15.56 26.21 -17.27
N PHE A 34 14.92 27.38 -17.18
CA PHE A 34 15.57 28.70 -17.29
C PHE A 34 16.69 28.91 -16.27
N VAL A 35 16.47 28.54 -15.01
CA VAL A 35 17.44 28.73 -13.93
C VAL A 35 18.64 27.81 -14.09
N ALA A 36 18.41 26.53 -14.40
CA ALA A 36 19.46 25.54 -14.59
C ALA A 36 20.33 25.87 -15.83
N ASP A 37 19.71 26.31 -16.93
CA ASP A 37 20.45 26.74 -18.12
C ASP A 37 21.33 27.96 -17.87
N LYS A 38 20.82 28.94 -17.11
CA LYS A 38 21.60 30.12 -16.72
C LYS A 38 22.81 29.74 -15.85
N GLN A 39 22.61 28.89 -14.84
CA GLN A 39 23.67 28.44 -13.96
C GLN A 39 24.75 27.63 -14.70
N LEU A 40 24.37 26.71 -15.58
CA LEU A 40 25.34 25.96 -16.40
C LEU A 40 26.11 26.87 -17.35
N SER A 41 25.46 27.89 -17.93
CA SER A 41 26.11 28.87 -18.79
C SER A 41 27.14 29.70 -18.03
N GLU A 42 26.81 30.16 -16.82
CA GLU A 42 27.74 30.90 -15.94
C GLU A 42 28.94 30.04 -15.50
N LEU A 43 28.71 28.77 -15.15
CA LEU A 43 29.77 27.84 -14.76
C LEU A 43 30.72 27.50 -15.92
N LYS A 44 30.18 27.44 -17.14
CA LYS A 44 30.93 27.24 -18.37
C LYS A 44 31.80 28.45 -18.72
N VAL A 45 31.28 29.68 -18.59
CA VAL A 45 32.08 30.92 -18.74
C VAL A 45 33.22 30.97 -17.73
N ARG A 46 32.97 30.49 -16.49
CA ARG A 46 33.99 30.40 -15.43
C ARG A 46 34.96 29.22 -15.59
N LYS A 47 34.89 28.46 -16.69
CA LYS A 47 35.71 27.26 -16.99
C LYS A 47 35.70 26.19 -15.89
N LYS A 48 34.65 26.14 -15.06
CA LYS A 48 34.50 25.12 -14.00
C LYS A 48 33.88 23.82 -14.51
N VAL A 49 33.26 23.87 -15.68
CA VAL A 49 32.44 22.79 -16.27
C VAL A 49 32.72 22.76 -17.77
N SER A 50 32.91 21.56 -18.33
CA SER A 50 33.16 21.34 -19.76
C SER A 50 31.86 21.23 -20.58
N GLU A 51 31.96 21.30 -21.91
CA GLU A 51 30.82 21.00 -22.80
C GLU A 51 30.29 19.57 -22.60
N GLN A 52 31.19 18.64 -22.30
CA GLN A 52 30.84 17.24 -22.05
C GLN A 52 29.99 17.12 -20.77
N ASP A 53 30.33 17.86 -19.73
CA ASP A 53 29.57 17.86 -18.47
C ASP A 53 28.17 18.47 -18.65
N VAL A 54 28.04 19.54 -19.43
CA VAL A 54 26.72 20.13 -19.77
C VAL A 54 25.86 19.12 -20.54
N LEU A 55 26.47 18.38 -21.47
CA LEU A 55 25.78 17.35 -22.24
C LEU A 55 25.37 16.15 -21.37
N ILE A 56 26.20 15.77 -20.39
CA ILE A 56 25.85 14.76 -19.37
C ILE A 56 24.63 15.22 -18.57
N VAL A 57 24.61 16.43 -18.03
CA VAL A 57 23.46 16.94 -17.25
C VAL A 57 22.17 16.95 -18.09
N ARG A 58 22.25 17.34 -19.37
CA ARG A 58 21.10 17.30 -20.28
C ARG A 58 20.63 15.88 -20.56
N LYS A 59 21.55 14.92 -20.69
CA LYS A 59 21.24 13.50 -20.86
C LYS A 59 20.62 12.90 -19.60
N GLU A 60 21.15 13.19 -18.42
CA GLU A 60 20.58 12.74 -17.14
C GLU A 60 19.19 13.34 -16.91
N THR A 61 18.99 14.62 -17.24
CA THR A 61 17.67 15.25 -17.18
C THR A 61 16.67 14.56 -18.12
N LYS A 62 17.12 14.15 -19.31
CA LYS A 62 16.31 13.32 -20.23
C LYS A 62 15.85 12.04 -19.56
N GLU A 63 16.80 11.29 -19.00
CA GLU A 63 16.58 9.98 -18.40
C GLU A 63 15.67 10.09 -17.18
N PHE A 64 15.86 11.12 -16.35
CA PHE A 64 14.98 11.46 -15.25
C PHE A 64 13.55 11.70 -15.74
N LEU A 65 13.36 12.57 -16.74
CA LEU A 65 12.02 12.88 -17.24
C LEU A 65 11.35 11.64 -17.84
N VAL A 66 12.08 10.80 -18.59
CA VAL A 66 11.53 9.55 -19.16
C VAL A 66 11.09 8.61 -18.05
N THR A 67 11.92 8.46 -17.03
CA THR A 67 11.63 7.62 -15.87
C THR A 67 10.42 8.15 -15.10
N ALA A 68 10.36 9.45 -14.83
CA ALA A 68 9.25 10.10 -14.15
C ALA A 68 7.94 9.94 -14.93
N LEU A 69 7.94 10.19 -16.24
CA LEU A 69 6.76 9.98 -17.08
C LEU A 69 6.32 8.53 -17.08
N THR A 70 7.25 7.58 -17.21
CA THR A 70 6.94 6.15 -17.17
C THR A 70 6.27 5.78 -15.85
N LYS A 71 6.79 6.28 -14.72
CA LYS A 71 6.19 6.05 -13.40
C LYS A 71 4.83 6.73 -13.20
N LEU A 72 4.64 7.93 -13.72
CA LEU A 72 3.35 8.60 -13.69
C LEU A 72 2.30 7.85 -14.51
N LEU A 73 2.68 7.32 -15.68
CA LEU A 73 1.80 6.52 -16.53
C LEU A 73 1.46 5.16 -15.93
N GLU A 74 2.41 4.50 -15.25
CA GLU A 74 2.16 3.25 -14.50
C GLU A 74 1.04 3.43 -13.47
N LYS A 75 0.98 4.59 -12.79
CA LYS A 75 0.00 4.91 -11.75
C LYS A 75 -1.21 5.70 -12.26
N CYS A 76 -1.27 6.01 -13.55
CA CYS A 76 -2.31 6.88 -14.08
C CYS A 76 -3.67 6.16 -14.14
N PRO A 77 -4.73 6.71 -13.53
CA PRO A 77 -6.04 6.07 -13.52
C PRO A 77 -6.69 6.05 -14.91
N LEU A 78 -6.25 6.91 -15.84
CA LEU A 78 -6.74 6.93 -17.22
C LEU A 78 -6.32 5.70 -18.06
N LYS A 79 -5.45 4.83 -17.53
CA LYS A 79 -5.19 3.51 -18.11
C LYS A 79 -6.47 2.67 -18.15
N TYR A 80 -7.33 2.81 -17.15
CA TYR A 80 -8.55 2.03 -17.03
C TYR A 80 -9.66 2.59 -17.92
N THR A 81 -10.21 1.74 -18.79
CA THR A 81 -11.35 2.10 -19.66
C THR A 81 -12.54 2.62 -18.85
N LEU A 82 -12.78 2.06 -17.67
CA LEU A 82 -13.85 2.51 -16.77
C LEU A 82 -13.68 3.98 -16.40
N VAL A 83 -12.50 4.38 -15.90
CA VAL A 83 -12.19 5.74 -15.48
C VAL A 83 -12.32 6.73 -16.64
N ARG A 84 -11.85 6.36 -17.83
CA ARG A 84 -11.97 7.20 -19.04
C ARG A 84 -13.41 7.53 -19.40
N ASN A 85 -14.36 6.66 -19.04
CA ASN A 85 -15.77 6.85 -19.31
C ASN A 85 -16.54 7.45 -18.13
N LEU A 86 -15.92 7.77 -16.99
CA LEU A 86 -16.65 8.37 -15.84
C LEU A 86 -17.07 9.83 -16.04
N ALA A 87 -16.79 10.42 -17.21
CA ALA A 87 -17.23 11.77 -17.54
C ALA A 87 -18.75 11.93 -17.60
N TRP A 88 -19.53 10.83 -17.64
CA TRP A 88 -20.99 10.89 -17.51
C TRP A 88 -21.46 11.33 -16.12
N LEU A 89 -20.59 11.35 -15.11
CA LEU A 89 -20.89 11.88 -13.79
C LEU A 89 -20.76 13.40 -13.69
N ASP A 90 -20.21 14.08 -14.71
CA ASP A 90 -20.01 15.52 -14.69
C ASP A 90 -21.33 16.25 -14.99
N PRO A 91 -21.93 16.98 -14.01
CA PRO A 91 -23.25 17.62 -14.18
C PRO A 91 -23.30 18.57 -15.39
N GLN A 92 -22.22 19.31 -15.64
CA GLN A 92 -22.14 20.22 -16.78
C GLN A 92 -22.15 19.45 -18.10
N LYS A 93 -21.43 18.32 -18.18
CA LYS A 93 -21.42 17.47 -19.39
C LYS A 93 -22.75 16.77 -19.62
N ILE A 94 -23.42 16.33 -18.56
CA ILE A 94 -24.77 15.76 -18.64
C ILE A 94 -25.72 16.77 -19.29
N LYS A 95 -25.62 18.06 -18.90
CA LYS A 95 -26.42 19.15 -19.46
C LYS A 95 -26.08 19.45 -20.92
N GLU A 96 -24.80 19.64 -21.23
CA GLU A 96 -24.35 20.04 -22.58
C GLU A 96 -24.44 18.91 -23.61
N LYS A 97 -24.06 17.68 -23.25
CA LYS A 97 -23.88 16.54 -24.15
C LYS A 97 -24.44 15.24 -23.56
N PRO A 98 -25.75 15.17 -23.28
CA PRO A 98 -26.37 14.01 -22.63
C PRO A 98 -26.19 12.71 -23.44
N SER A 99 -26.23 12.78 -24.77
CA SER A 99 -26.05 11.62 -25.64
C SER A 99 -24.63 11.03 -25.58
N LEU A 100 -23.61 11.87 -25.32
CA LEU A 100 -22.24 11.41 -25.10
C LEU A 100 -22.10 10.76 -23.73
N CYS A 101 -22.68 11.38 -22.69
CA CYS A 101 -22.70 10.82 -21.34
C CYS A 101 -23.44 9.47 -21.29
N GLU A 102 -24.55 9.32 -22.01
CA GLU A 102 -25.25 8.03 -22.11
C GLU A 102 -24.37 6.94 -22.73
N LYS A 103 -23.66 7.27 -23.83
CA LYS A 103 -22.70 6.33 -24.44
C LYS A 103 -21.59 5.92 -23.47
N GLN A 104 -21.08 6.88 -22.71
CA GLN A 104 -20.06 6.64 -21.69
C GLN A 104 -20.59 5.76 -20.55
N LEU A 105 -21.80 6.06 -20.04
CA LEU A 105 -22.47 5.23 -19.04
C LEU A 105 -22.69 3.80 -19.55
N ARG A 106 -23.11 3.62 -20.80
CA ARG A 106 -23.27 2.29 -21.42
C ARG A 106 -21.97 1.49 -21.38
N LEU A 107 -20.84 2.11 -21.75
CA LEU A 107 -19.53 1.46 -21.67
C LEU A 107 -19.13 1.14 -20.21
N CYS A 108 -19.44 2.02 -19.26
CA CYS A 108 -19.24 1.74 -17.84
C CYS A 108 -20.08 0.54 -17.37
N LEU A 109 -21.36 0.48 -17.75
CA LEU A 109 -22.26 -0.62 -17.38
C LEU A 109 -21.80 -1.95 -17.96
N GLN A 110 -21.32 -2.00 -19.20
CA GLN A 110 -20.73 -3.20 -19.77
C GLN A 110 -19.56 -3.73 -18.93
N ILE A 111 -18.65 -2.84 -18.51
CA ILE A 111 -17.50 -3.21 -17.67
C ILE A 111 -17.97 -3.68 -16.28
N ILE A 112 -18.85 -2.92 -15.63
CA ILE A 112 -19.35 -3.21 -14.27
C ILE A 112 -20.17 -4.52 -14.26
N SER A 113 -20.95 -4.77 -15.32
CA SER A 113 -21.75 -5.99 -15.45
C SER A 113 -20.88 -7.20 -15.75
N SER A 114 -19.87 -7.07 -16.62
CA SER A 114 -18.87 -8.14 -16.84
C SER A 114 -18.10 -8.52 -15.58
N ALA A 115 -17.93 -7.58 -14.64
CA ALA A 115 -17.33 -7.79 -13.33
C ALA A 115 -18.32 -8.36 -12.28
N GLY A 116 -19.56 -8.69 -12.69
CA GLY A 116 -20.59 -9.27 -11.83
C GLY A 116 -21.15 -8.31 -10.77
N LYS A 117 -20.91 -6.99 -10.90
CA LYS A 117 -21.35 -6.01 -9.90
C LYS A 117 -22.78 -5.51 -10.11
N VAL A 118 -23.32 -5.73 -11.32
CA VAL A 118 -24.67 -5.35 -11.76
C VAL A 118 -25.19 -6.42 -12.70
N ARG A 119 -26.45 -6.80 -12.52
CA ARG A 119 -27.13 -7.76 -13.40
C ARG A 119 -27.48 -7.10 -14.73
N GLU A 120 -27.27 -7.81 -15.84
CA GLU A 120 -27.52 -7.29 -17.20
C GLU A 120 -28.96 -6.79 -17.40
N ASN A 121 -29.94 -7.48 -16.79
CA ASN A 121 -31.35 -7.11 -16.86
C ASN A 121 -31.69 -5.74 -16.23
N LYS A 122 -30.79 -5.17 -15.40
CA LYS A 122 -30.95 -3.83 -14.83
C LYS A 122 -30.32 -2.73 -15.69
N CYS A 123 -29.45 -3.08 -16.63
CA CYS A 123 -28.68 -2.09 -17.40
C CYS A 123 -29.57 -1.15 -18.22
N ASP A 124 -30.61 -1.68 -18.87
CA ASP A 124 -31.55 -0.88 -19.64
C ASP A 124 -32.40 0.04 -18.75
N THR A 125 -32.79 -0.46 -17.56
CA THR A 125 -33.49 0.35 -16.54
C THR A 125 -32.62 1.52 -16.10
N ILE A 126 -31.34 1.29 -15.82
CA ILE A 126 -30.39 2.34 -15.42
C ILE A 126 -30.20 3.38 -16.53
N LEU A 127 -30.11 2.95 -17.80
CA LEU A 127 -29.98 3.86 -18.93
C LEU A 127 -31.22 4.73 -19.11
N ASN A 128 -32.43 4.17 -18.92
CA ASN A 128 -33.66 4.94 -18.98
C ASN A 128 -33.72 5.97 -17.83
N GLN A 129 -33.43 5.56 -16.60
CA GLN A 129 -33.33 6.46 -15.45
C GLN A 129 -32.32 7.60 -15.68
N PHE A 130 -31.19 7.31 -16.33
CA PHE A 130 -30.21 8.32 -16.68
C PHE A 130 -30.73 9.34 -17.71
N ARG A 131 -31.51 8.90 -18.72
CA ARG A 131 -32.11 9.82 -19.69
C ARG A 131 -33.09 10.78 -19.03
N ASP A 132 -33.94 10.26 -18.15
CA ASP A 132 -34.90 11.06 -17.39
C ASP A 132 -34.16 12.07 -16.49
N PHE A 133 -33.12 11.62 -15.79
CA PHE A 133 -32.26 12.49 -14.98
C PHE A 133 -31.53 13.57 -15.82
N ALA A 134 -31.08 13.23 -17.04
CA ALA A 134 -30.43 14.19 -17.91
C ALA A 134 -31.37 15.31 -18.36
N VAL A 135 -32.69 15.05 -18.46
CA VAL A 135 -33.70 16.10 -18.70
C VAL A 135 -33.78 17.04 -17.50
N ILE A 136 -33.80 16.51 -16.27
CA ILE A 136 -33.80 17.31 -15.04
C ILE A 136 -32.53 18.17 -14.94
N CYS A 137 -31.37 17.62 -15.30
CA CYS A 137 -30.11 18.37 -15.29
C CYS A 137 -30.10 19.57 -16.26
N LYS A 138 -30.88 19.54 -17.34
CA LYS A 138 -30.96 20.66 -18.27
C LYS A 138 -31.63 21.89 -17.64
N THR A 139 -32.66 21.67 -16.83
CA THR A 139 -33.44 22.71 -16.16
C THR A 139 -32.86 23.12 -14.81
N SER A 140 -31.96 22.33 -14.24
CA SER A 140 -31.27 22.64 -12.99
C SER A 140 -30.27 23.81 -13.12
N GLU A 141 -30.42 24.82 -12.26
CA GLU A 141 -29.44 25.90 -12.07
C GLU A 141 -28.14 25.37 -11.44
N GLU A 142 -28.25 24.44 -10.48
CA GLU A 142 -27.12 23.80 -9.78
C GLU A 142 -26.15 23.09 -10.76
N ALA A 143 -26.69 22.47 -11.81
CA ALA A 143 -25.87 21.84 -12.86
C ALA A 143 -25.16 22.86 -13.76
N SER A 144 -25.68 24.09 -13.86
CA SER A 144 -25.08 25.18 -14.66
C SER A 144 -23.94 25.87 -13.93
N GLU A 145 -24.07 25.98 -12.61
CA GLU A 145 -23.06 26.59 -11.75
C GLU A 145 -21.94 25.63 -11.38
N TRP A 146 -22.02 24.35 -11.76
CA TRP A 146 -20.98 23.37 -11.48
C TRP A 146 -19.68 23.69 -12.25
N PRO A 147 -18.49 23.63 -11.62
CA PRO A 147 -18.18 23.25 -10.24
C PRO A 147 -18.09 24.44 -9.25
N THR A 148 -18.52 25.63 -9.66
CA THR A 148 -18.29 26.92 -8.97
C THR A 148 -19.40 27.30 -7.97
N GLY A 149 -20.55 26.60 -7.98
CA GLY A 149 -21.69 26.83 -7.07
C GLY A 149 -21.49 26.30 -5.63
N ALA A 150 -22.51 26.50 -4.77
CA ALA A 150 -22.49 26.13 -3.35
C ALA A 150 -22.24 24.64 -3.07
N HIS A 151 -22.48 23.77 -4.05
CA HIS A 151 -22.20 22.34 -3.99
C HIS A 151 -20.84 22.02 -4.62
N SER A 152 -19.76 22.22 -3.87
CA SER A 152 -18.40 21.86 -4.30
C SER A 152 -18.12 20.35 -4.35
N ARG A 153 -19.15 19.52 -4.10
CA ARG A 153 -19.03 18.07 -3.88
C ARG A 153 -20.04 17.28 -4.71
N LEU A 154 -19.49 16.37 -5.52
CA LEU A 154 -20.25 15.58 -6.49
C LEU A 154 -21.22 14.61 -5.82
N ASP A 155 -20.83 14.06 -4.67
CA ASP A 155 -21.67 13.16 -3.88
C ASP A 155 -22.88 13.87 -3.27
N THR A 156 -22.71 15.12 -2.82
CA THR A 156 -23.82 15.94 -2.30
C THR A 156 -24.83 16.25 -3.40
N PHE A 157 -24.35 16.64 -4.60
CA PHE A 157 -25.20 16.91 -5.75
C PHE A 157 -26.05 15.69 -6.13
N PHE A 158 -25.42 14.53 -6.37
CA PHE A 158 -26.17 13.34 -6.76
C PHE A 158 -27.06 12.81 -5.64
N HIS A 159 -26.67 12.94 -4.37
CA HIS A 159 -27.54 12.56 -3.25
C HIS A 159 -28.80 13.43 -3.20
N ALA A 160 -28.66 14.75 -3.41
CA ALA A 160 -29.81 15.67 -3.40
C ALA A 160 -30.83 15.32 -4.49
N GLN A 161 -30.34 14.98 -5.69
CA GLN A 161 -31.17 14.76 -6.88
C GLN A 161 -31.67 13.31 -7.04
N LEU A 162 -30.87 12.30 -6.67
CA LEU A 162 -31.19 10.89 -6.95
C LEU A 162 -31.65 10.10 -5.71
N ALA A 163 -31.18 10.43 -4.50
CA ALA A 163 -31.41 9.56 -3.34
C ALA A 163 -32.84 9.62 -2.80
N LYS A 164 -33.53 10.74 -3.01
CA LYS A 164 -34.90 10.97 -2.49
C LYS A 164 -35.99 10.39 -3.40
N GLU A 165 -35.67 10.17 -4.68
CA GLU A 165 -36.64 9.72 -5.68
C GLU A 165 -36.49 8.22 -5.96
N HIS A 166 -37.52 7.44 -5.63
CA HIS A 166 -37.51 5.99 -5.89
C HIS A 166 -37.40 5.66 -7.38
N ALA A 167 -37.80 6.59 -8.26
CA ALA A 167 -37.66 6.46 -9.71
C ALA A 167 -36.21 6.27 -10.17
N PHE A 168 -35.22 6.80 -9.44
CA PHE A 168 -33.79 6.75 -9.78
C PHE A 168 -32.97 5.75 -8.97
N LYS A 169 -33.63 4.80 -8.29
CA LYS A 169 -32.98 3.90 -7.34
C LYS A 169 -31.81 3.10 -7.93
N ASP A 170 -31.96 2.53 -9.12
CA ASP A 170 -30.92 1.71 -9.72
C ASP A 170 -29.75 2.57 -10.23
N LEU A 171 -30.02 3.74 -10.80
CA LEU A 171 -29.01 4.73 -11.18
C LEU A 171 -28.22 5.20 -9.95
N TRP A 172 -28.90 5.50 -8.85
CA TRP A 172 -28.25 5.91 -7.60
C TRP A 172 -27.31 4.82 -7.08
N GLU A 173 -27.72 3.55 -7.11
CA GLU A 173 -26.88 2.42 -6.72
C GLU A 173 -25.58 2.35 -7.54
N ILE A 174 -25.65 2.63 -8.86
CA ILE A 174 -24.46 2.70 -9.73
C ILE A 174 -23.58 3.89 -9.39
N VAL A 175 -24.16 5.08 -9.22
CA VAL A 175 -23.42 6.29 -8.86
C VAL A 175 -22.65 6.07 -7.56
N GLN A 176 -23.29 5.47 -6.54
CA GLN A 176 -22.63 5.10 -5.29
C GLN A 176 -21.44 4.17 -5.51
N LYS A 177 -21.65 3.05 -6.23
CA LYS A 177 -20.56 2.08 -6.50
C LYS A 177 -19.39 2.76 -7.20
N VAL A 178 -19.66 3.60 -8.20
CA VAL A 178 -18.64 4.26 -9.01
C VAL A 178 -17.89 5.33 -8.21
N LEU A 179 -18.58 6.14 -7.40
CA LEU A 179 -17.94 7.14 -6.54
C LEU A 179 -17.06 6.48 -5.46
N LEU A 180 -17.36 5.24 -5.07
CA LEU A 180 -16.55 4.43 -4.14
C LEU A 180 -15.39 3.67 -4.83
N LEU A 181 -15.33 3.59 -6.15
CA LEU A 181 -14.20 2.93 -6.84
C LEU A 181 -12.89 3.69 -6.64
N SER A 182 -12.96 5.01 -6.52
CA SER A 182 -11.80 5.89 -6.35
C SER A 182 -11.41 6.03 -4.87
N HIS A 183 -11.18 4.91 -4.18
CA HIS A 183 -10.41 4.95 -2.95
C HIS A 183 -8.94 4.69 -3.28
N GLY A 184 -8.27 5.75 -3.75
CA GLY A 184 -6.85 5.88 -3.41
C GLY A 184 -6.68 5.86 -1.89
N GLN A 185 -5.46 5.72 -1.39
CA GLN A 185 -5.17 5.81 0.05
C GLN A 185 -5.56 7.17 0.65
N ALA A 186 -6.17 8.10 -0.10
CA ALA A 186 -6.64 9.41 0.34
C ALA A 186 -7.38 9.43 1.70
N SER A 187 -8.24 8.45 2.03
CA SER A 187 -8.84 8.39 3.38
C SER A 187 -7.80 8.05 4.45
N VAL A 188 -6.89 7.13 4.16
CA VAL A 188 -5.78 6.74 5.04
C VAL A 188 -4.76 7.89 5.16
N GLU A 189 -4.43 8.57 4.06
CA GLU A 189 -3.54 9.73 3.98
C GLU A 189 -4.13 10.97 4.64
N ARG A 190 -5.45 11.18 4.55
CA ARG A 190 -6.18 12.18 5.34
C ARG A 190 -6.11 11.82 6.82
N GLY A 191 -6.28 10.54 7.15
CA GLY A 191 -6.03 9.99 8.47
C GLY A 191 -4.63 10.33 8.97
N PHE A 192 -3.59 10.10 8.16
CA PHE A 192 -2.20 10.45 8.47
C PHE A 192 -1.97 11.95 8.62
N SER A 193 -2.61 12.78 7.79
CA SER A 193 -2.48 14.24 7.87
C SER A 193 -3.08 14.78 9.17
N VAL A 194 -4.23 14.27 9.59
CA VAL A 194 -4.83 14.64 10.88
C VAL A 194 -4.02 14.00 12.03
N ASN A 195 -3.49 12.78 11.83
CA ASN A 195 -2.63 12.13 12.81
C ASN A 195 -1.32 12.89 13.03
N LYS A 196 -0.79 13.57 12.00
CA LYS A 196 0.44 14.37 12.08
C LYS A 196 0.37 15.42 13.19
N ASN A 197 -0.80 16.00 13.42
CA ASN A 197 -0.99 17.04 14.44
C ASN A 197 -1.16 16.48 15.86
N ILE A 198 -1.50 15.19 16.01
CA ILE A 198 -1.63 14.51 17.31
C ILE A 198 -0.41 13.65 17.65
N THR A 199 0.41 13.29 16.67
CA THR A 199 1.52 12.35 16.86
C THR A 199 2.69 13.06 17.53
N VAL A 200 3.21 12.44 18.59
CA VAL A 200 4.43 12.88 19.30
C VAL A 200 5.44 11.73 19.26
N THR A 201 6.74 12.05 19.28
CA THR A 201 7.82 11.06 19.36
C THR A 201 7.62 10.12 20.56
N ASN A 202 7.90 8.83 20.38
CA ASN A 202 7.75 7.77 21.41
C ASN A 202 6.32 7.50 21.90
N MET A 203 5.30 7.79 21.08
CA MET A 203 3.91 7.46 21.40
C MET A 203 3.60 5.97 21.12
N LYS A 204 2.93 5.31 22.07
CA LYS A 204 2.36 3.96 21.85
C LYS A 204 1.07 4.05 21.04
N GLU A 205 0.77 3.03 20.24
CA GLU A 205 -0.44 2.93 19.42
C GLU A 205 -1.73 3.23 20.21
N ARG A 206 -1.86 2.68 21.43
CA ARG A 206 -3.03 2.90 22.29
C ARG A 206 -3.26 4.37 22.62
N THR A 207 -2.19 5.14 22.82
CA THR A 207 -2.27 6.58 23.10
C THR A 207 -2.71 7.34 21.85
N LEU A 208 -2.20 6.95 20.68
CA LEU A 208 -2.59 7.53 19.40
C LEU A 208 -4.09 7.32 19.13
N ILE A 209 -4.58 6.09 19.34
CA ILE A 209 -6.00 5.76 19.20
C ILE A 209 -6.85 6.58 20.18
N ALA A 210 -6.43 6.69 21.45
CA ALA A 210 -7.18 7.45 22.45
C ALA A 210 -7.28 8.95 22.09
N GLN A 211 -6.18 9.58 21.68
CA GLN A 211 -6.19 10.98 21.22
C GLN A 211 -7.04 11.14 19.95
N ARG A 212 -6.98 10.16 19.04
CA ARG A 212 -7.76 10.19 17.81
C ARG A 212 -9.26 10.22 18.08
N VAL A 213 -9.73 9.36 18.98
CA VAL A 213 -11.14 9.30 19.40
C VAL A 213 -11.62 10.66 19.93
N ILE A 214 -10.78 11.33 20.74
CA ILE A 214 -11.11 12.67 21.27
C ILE A 214 -11.20 13.69 20.13
N VAL A 215 -10.21 13.73 19.25
CA VAL A 215 -10.18 14.69 18.14
C VAL A 215 -11.34 14.47 17.16
N ASP A 216 -11.68 13.22 16.85
CA ASP A 216 -12.80 12.92 15.96
C ASP A 216 -14.14 13.35 16.60
N HIS A 217 -14.31 13.13 17.91
CA HIS A 217 -15.49 13.63 18.63
C HIS A 217 -15.56 15.16 18.65
N LEU A 218 -14.44 15.86 18.89
CA LEU A 218 -14.39 17.32 18.86
C LEU A 218 -14.78 17.88 17.48
N HIS A 219 -14.33 17.25 16.39
CA HIS A 219 -14.73 17.65 15.04
C HIS A 219 -16.22 17.41 14.79
N HIS A 220 -16.77 16.28 15.27
CA HIS A 220 -18.19 15.98 15.13
C HIS A 220 -19.08 17.00 15.85
N VAL A 221 -18.68 17.40 17.05
CA VAL A 221 -19.45 18.32 17.90
C VAL A 221 -19.16 19.81 17.58
N GLY A 222 -18.21 20.08 16.68
CA GLY A 222 -17.92 21.42 16.19
C GLY A 222 -17.09 22.28 17.13
N GLY A 223 -16.31 21.67 18.04
CA GLY A 223 -15.41 22.37 18.95
C GLY A 223 -15.54 21.94 20.42
N VAL A 224 -14.58 22.40 21.23
CA VAL A 224 -14.45 22.01 22.65
C VAL A 224 -15.61 22.57 23.50
N THR A 225 -16.12 23.76 23.15
CA THR A 225 -17.21 24.42 23.90
C THR A 225 -18.55 23.70 23.79
N ASN A 226 -18.72 22.89 22.75
CA ASN A 226 -19.97 22.21 22.45
C ASN A 226 -20.01 20.78 23.04
N VAL A 227 -18.91 20.32 23.65
CA VAL A 227 -18.84 18.99 24.27
C VAL A 227 -19.68 18.99 25.54
N GLY A 228 -20.79 18.24 25.50
CA GLY A 228 -21.66 18.06 26.65
C GLY A 228 -20.96 17.30 27.79
N MET A 229 -21.00 17.86 28.99
CA MET A 229 -20.49 17.21 30.20
C MET A 229 -21.49 16.15 30.69
N THR A 230 -21.41 14.95 30.11
CA THR A 230 -22.30 13.85 30.50
C THR A 230 -21.85 13.18 31.81
N LYS A 231 -22.79 12.54 32.51
CA LYS A 231 -22.51 11.83 33.77
C LYS A 231 -21.53 10.68 33.54
N GLU A 232 -21.63 10.01 32.40
CA GLU A 232 -20.74 8.92 31.97
C GLU A 232 -19.32 9.43 31.73
N LEU A 233 -19.17 10.62 31.14
CA LEU A 233 -17.86 11.24 30.92
C LEU A 233 -17.20 11.61 32.25
N LEU A 234 -17.96 12.20 33.18
CA LEU A 234 -17.50 12.53 34.53
C LEU A 234 -17.08 11.28 35.32
N GLN A 235 -17.91 10.23 35.30
CA GLN A 235 -17.58 8.95 35.93
C GLN A 235 -16.34 8.32 35.29
N SER A 236 -16.25 8.36 33.96
CA SER A 236 -15.08 7.86 33.24
C SER A 236 -13.82 8.62 33.66
N ALA A 237 -13.85 9.94 33.73
CA ALA A 237 -12.72 10.75 34.18
C ALA A 237 -12.33 10.43 35.63
N GLY A 238 -13.29 10.28 36.54
CA GLY A 238 -13.04 9.91 37.94
C GLY A 238 -12.34 8.55 38.09
N CYS A 239 -12.71 7.58 37.26
CA CYS A 239 -12.07 6.24 37.26
C CYS A 239 -10.76 6.17 36.47
N ALA A 240 -10.29 7.26 35.83
CA ALA A 240 -9.12 7.22 34.94
C ALA A 240 -7.84 6.76 35.65
N ARG A 241 -7.60 7.24 36.88
CA ARG A 241 -6.44 6.84 37.69
C ARG A 241 -6.46 5.36 38.02
N GLN A 242 -7.61 4.82 38.41
CA GLN A 242 -7.75 3.40 38.71
C GLN A 242 -7.47 2.53 37.48
N ARG A 243 -8.02 2.90 36.31
CA ARG A 243 -7.73 2.21 35.04
C ARG A 243 -6.26 2.27 34.66
N TYR A 244 -5.58 3.39 34.92
CA TYR A 244 -4.15 3.51 34.68
C TYR A 244 -3.33 2.58 35.57
N HIS A 245 -3.63 2.51 36.88
CA HIS A 245 -2.95 1.57 37.77
C HIS A 245 -3.21 0.11 37.40
N ALA A 246 -4.45 -0.24 37.04
CA ALA A 246 -4.79 -1.58 36.56
C ALA A 246 -3.99 -1.93 35.29
N TYR A 247 -3.87 -0.99 34.34
CA TYR A 247 -3.05 -1.17 33.15
C TYR A 247 -1.56 -1.39 33.47
N LEU A 248 -0.97 -0.60 34.37
CA LEU A 248 0.42 -0.77 34.78
C LEU A 248 0.65 -2.15 35.42
N TYR A 249 -0.27 -2.59 36.27
CA TYR A 249 -0.21 -3.90 36.89
C TYR A 249 -0.23 -5.03 35.84
N GLU A 250 -1.15 -4.95 34.86
CA GLU A 250 -1.19 -5.91 33.76
C GLU A 250 0.06 -5.86 32.88
N GLU A 251 0.61 -4.68 32.59
CA GLU A 251 1.82 -4.54 31.77
C GLU A 251 3.03 -5.17 32.47
N ASN A 252 3.16 -4.97 33.79
CA ASN A 252 4.21 -5.59 34.59
C ASN A 252 4.07 -7.11 34.60
N LYS A 253 2.86 -7.64 34.86
CA LYS A 253 2.60 -9.09 34.84
C LYS A 253 2.94 -9.71 33.47
N LYS A 254 2.60 -9.03 32.37
CA LYS A 254 2.95 -9.48 31.01
C LYS A 254 4.46 -9.48 30.78
N ARG A 255 5.18 -8.46 31.24
CA ARG A 255 6.64 -8.39 31.13
C ARG A 255 7.31 -9.52 31.91
N GLU A 256 6.89 -9.76 33.14
CA GLU A 256 7.39 -10.86 33.98
C GLU A 256 7.16 -12.22 33.33
N HIS A 257 5.94 -12.45 32.83
CA HIS A 257 5.61 -13.70 32.15
C HIS A 257 6.46 -13.88 30.88
N THR A 258 6.63 -12.82 30.08
CA THR A 258 7.45 -12.88 28.86
C THR A 258 8.91 -13.16 29.18
N GLN A 259 9.46 -12.58 30.24
CA GLN A 259 10.83 -12.86 30.70
C GLN A 259 10.97 -14.30 31.18
N GLN A 260 10.01 -14.82 31.95
CA GLN A 260 10.02 -16.21 32.39
C GLN A 260 9.95 -17.18 31.22
N THR A 261 9.07 -16.92 30.25
CA THR A 261 8.94 -17.73 29.03
C THR A 261 10.23 -17.72 28.22
N LYS A 262 10.87 -16.56 28.05
CA LYS A 262 12.18 -16.46 27.38
C LYS A 262 13.26 -17.27 28.11
N LYS A 263 13.35 -17.17 29.45
CA LYS A 263 14.29 -17.97 30.25
C LYS A 263 14.05 -19.47 30.09
N ARG A 264 12.79 -19.89 30.11
CA ARG A 264 12.41 -21.30 29.88
C ARG A 264 12.78 -21.77 28.49
N GLN A 265 12.57 -20.93 27.47
CA GLN A 265 12.92 -21.26 26.08
C GLN A 265 14.44 -21.44 25.92
N VAL A 266 15.25 -20.53 26.48
CA VAL A 266 16.71 -20.65 26.45
C VAL A 266 17.19 -21.94 27.15
N LEU A 267 16.65 -22.24 28.33
CA LEU A 267 16.97 -23.49 29.04
C LEU A 267 16.55 -24.72 28.24
N GLN A 268 15.40 -24.68 27.57
CA GLN A 268 14.93 -25.76 26.71
C GLN A 268 15.86 -25.97 25.52
N ASP A 269 16.28 -24.89 24.85
CA ASP A 269 17.22 -24.94 23.74
C ASP A 269 18.58 -25.50 24.19
N GLU A 270 19.07 -25.13 25.38
CA GLU A 270 20.29 -25.70 25.98
C GLU A 270 20.14 -27.20 26.26
N VAL A 271 19.00 -27.62 26.83
CA VAL A 271 18.71 -29.04 27.08
C VAL A 271 18.69 -29.83 25.77
N ASP A 272 18.07 -29.29 24.73
CA ASP A 272 17.96 -29.99 23.44
C ASP A 272 19.31 -30.04 22.71
N GLN A 273 20.14 -28.99 22.82
CA GLN A 273 21.54 -29.05 22.37
C GLN A 273 22.35 -30.12 23.12
N MET A 274 22.20 -30.23 24.43
CA MET A 274 22.88 -31.24 25.24
C MET A 274 22.41 -32.66 24.89
N LYS A 275 21.11 -32.86 24.65
CA LYS A 275 20.56 -34.13 24.16
C LYS A 275 21.13 -34.50 22.79
N MET A 276 21.22 -33.56 21.85
CA MET A 276 21.83 -33.81 20.54
C MET A 276 23.31 -34.18 20.66
N LYS A 277 24.08 -33.48 21.49
CA LYS A 277 25.49 -33.80 21.75
C LYS A 277 25.63 -35.21 22.33
N ARG A 278 24.83 -35.55 23.34
CA ARG A 278 24.81 -36.88 23.95
C ARG A 278 24.45 -37.97 22.94
N SER A 279 23.45 -37.75 22.10
CA SER A 279 23.08 -38.70 21.04
C SER A 279 24.21 -38.93 20.04
N LYS A 280 24.89 -37.86 19.59
CA LYS A 280 26.06 -37.98 18.69
C LYS A 280 27.22 -38.72 19.34
N LEU A 281 27.51 -38.44 20.60
CA LEU A 281 28.52 -39.16 21.39
C LEU A 281 28.17 -40.65 21.47
N GLN A 282 26.92 -40.99 21.78
CA GLN A 282 26.47 -42.39 21.83
C GLN A 282 26.62 -43.09 20.48
N THR A 283 26.22 -42.44 19.37
CA THR A 283 26.40 -43.00 18.02
C THR A 283 27.87 -43.23 17.69
N ASN A 284 28.75 -42.30 18.06
CA ASN A 284 30.20 -42.43 17.85
C ASN A 284 30.80 -43.57 18.69
N ILE A 285 30.37 -43.73 19.96
CA ILE A 285 30.80 -44.84 20.82
C ILE A 285 30.38 -46.17 20.19
N ASN A 286 29.11 -46.28 19.78
CA ASN A 286 28.59 -47.49 19.15
C ASN A 286 29.35 -47.82 17.86
N ALA A 287 29.62 -46.83 17.00
CA ALA A 287 30.40 -47.04 15.78
C ALA A 287 31.84 -47.52 16.07
N LEU A 288 32.50 -46.95 17.08
CA LEU A 288 33.83 -47.39 17.51
C LEU A 288 33.82 -48.82 18.04
N LEU A 289 32.79 -49.21 18.78
CA LEU A 289 32.61 -50.58 19.25
C LEU A 289 32.36 -51.55 18.09
N THR A 290 31.47 -51.22 17.15
CA THR A 290 31.20 -52.05 15.96
C THR A 290 32.47 -52.24 15.12
N SER A 291 33.22 -51.17 14.82
CA SER A 291 34.48 -51.29 14.09
C SER A 291 35.55 -52.04 14.88
N ALA A 292 35.56 -51.96 16.21
CA ALA A 292 36.46 -52.76 17.03
C ALA A 292 36.09 -54.25 16.98
N ASP A 293 34.80 -54.58 16.97
CA ASP A 293 34.30 -55.96 16.87
C ASP A 293 34.59 -56.56 15.48
N GLU A 294 34.40 -55.79 14.41
CA GLU A 294 34.78 -56.19 13.04
C GLU A 294 36.28 -56.51 12.93
N LEU A 295 37.14 -55.64 13.49
CA LEU A 295 38.59 -55.85 13.51
C LEU A 295 39.00 -57.02 14.41
N ALA A 296 38.24 -57.34 15.45
CA ALA A 296 38.48 -58.52 16.28
C ALA A 296 38.18 -59.80 15.50
N ILE A 297 37.06 -59.85 14.78
CA ILE A 297 36.69 -60.96 13.89
C ILE A 297 37.73 -61.13 12.77
N GLU A 298 38.19 -60.04 12.17
CA GLU A 298 39.24 -60.07 11.13
C GLU A 298 40.60 -60.55 11.69
N ALA A 299 40.94 -60.17 12.93
CA ALA A 299 42.14 -60.64 13.59
C ALA A 299 42.08 -62.15 13.89
N GLU A 300 40.93 -62.67 14.30
CA GLU A 300 40.69 -64.11 14.51
C GLU A 300 40.79 -64.91 13.21
N ALA A 301 40.32 -64.34 12.09
CA ALA A 301 40.40 -64.99 10.78
C ALA A 301 41.79 -64.94 10.12
N SER A 302 42.65 -63.98 10.50
CA SER A 302 43.93 -63.71 9.85
C SER A 302 45.17 -63.93 10.72
N ASP A 303 45.00 -64.30 12.01
CA ASP A 303 46.05 -64.57 13.01
C ASP A 303 47.07 -63.42 13.20
N LYS A 304 46.67 -62.18 12.90
CA LYS A 304 47.54 -61.00 13.00
C LYS A 304 47.31 -60.24 14.31
N ILE A 305 48.26 -60.39 15.24
CA ILE A 305 48.31 -59.67 16.53
C ILE A 305 48.24 -58.14 16.36
N SER A 306 48.77 -57.61 15.26
CA SER A 306 48.75 -56.16 14.97
C SER A 306 47.34 -55.60 14.72
N VAL A 307 46.43 -56.40 14.18
CA VAL A 307 45.02 -56.04 13.96
C VAL A 307 44.26 -56.07 15.29
N LEU A 308 44.58 -57.04 16.15
CA LEU A 308 44.02 -57.16 17.50
C LEU A 308 44.43 -55.98 18.41
N ALA A 309 45.67 -55.49 18.28
CA ALA A 309 46.11 -54.28 18.96
C ALA A 309 45.32 -53.02 18.52
N LYS A 310 44.94 -52.94 17.24
CA LYS A 310 44.10 -51.84 16.72
C LYS A 310 42.65 -51.92 17.24
N SER A 311 42.08 -53.12 17.31
CA SER A 311 40.76 -53.34 17.93
C SER A 311 40.74 -52.88 19.39
N ASN A 312 41.74 -53.27 20.19
CA ASN A 312 41.86 -52.84 21.58
C ASN A 312 42.05 -51.33 21.74
N ALA A 313 42.78 -50.68 20.84
CA ALA A 313 42.92 -49.22 20.82
C ALA A 313 41.57 -48.51 20.58
N LEU A 314 40.72 -49.04 19.69
CA LEU A 314 39.39 -48.50 19.44
C LEU A 314 38.43 -48.72 20.62
N ARG A 315 38.50 -49.87 21.30
CA ARG A 315 37.73 -50.13 22.54
C ARG A 315 38.15 -49.19 23.66
N LYS A 316 39.44 -48.90 23.80
CA LYS A 316 39.95 -47.91 24.76
C LYS A 316 39.45 -46.50 24.42
N ALA A 317 39.52 -46.12 23.14
CA ALA A 317 39.02 -44.82 22.68
C ALA A 317 37.49 -44.67 22.81
N ALA A 318 36.72 -45.76 22.76
CA ALA A 318 35.29 -45.77 23.05
C ALA A 318 35.03 -45.55 24.55
N LYS A 319 35.78 -46.26 25.41
CA LYS A 319 35.71 -46.15 26.87
C LYS A 319 36.12 -44.76 27.40
N ASP A 320 37.08 -44.12 26.74
CA ASP A 320 37.51 -42.75 27.08
C ASP A 320 36.46 -41.68 26.69
N LYS A 321 35.45 -42.03 25.87
CA LYS A 321 34.37 -41.13 25.42
C LYS A 321 33.04 -41.32 26.17
N GLU A 322 32.96 -42.34 27.03
CA GLU A 322 31.79 -42.73 27.83
C GLU A 322 31.63 -41.85 29.07
#